data_AF-A0A2E0UAQ1-F1
#
_entry.id   AF-A0A2E0UAQ1-F1
#
_cell.length_a   1.000
_cell.length_b   1.000
_cell.length_c   1.000
_cell.angle_alpha   90.00
_cell.angle_beta   90.00
_cell.angle_gamma   90.00
#
_symmetry.space_group_name_H-M   'P 1'
#
loop_
_entity.id
_entity.type
_entity.pdbx_description
1 polymer ?
#
loop_
_entity_poly.entity_id
_entity_poly.type
_entity_poly.pdbx_seq_one_letter_code
_entity_poly.pdbx_strand_id
1 'polypeptide(L)'
;MTFELALRWTEILFGIAILLPSLEHFRAGQSERTLFALRALFAIFLISGLSPLLACLGLCVIAIMILHRFQGPYNGGSDRMGLLILFCLTPAHLLPQQNWKEIAFGYLGLQLTLSYFISGWVKIRNPDWRSGRALRDVFAFSAYPVSENLRQLSKRKTLLLIGSWVVIICELLFPFSLLSHWTLILFLGLATAFHLSNAVFFGLNRFVLTWIAAYPSILWLQGRLIG
;
A
#
# COMPACT_ATOMS: atom_id res chain seq x y z
N MET A 1 7.28 19.84 -3.33
CA MET A 1 7.20 19.28 -1.96
C MET A 1 8.63 19.01 -1.50
N THR A 2 9.02 19.43 -0.30
CA THR A 2 10.37 19.15 0.23
C THR A 2 10.51 17.69 0.67
N PHE A 3 11.75 17.22 0.83
CA PHE A 3 12.03 15.87 1.31
C PHE A 3 11.45 15.63 2.70
N GLU A 4 11.66 16.57 3.63
CA GLU A 4 11.24 16.49 5.03
C GLU A 4 9.71 16.41 5.13
N LEU A 5 9.00 17.20 4.31
CA LEU A 5 7.54 17.20 4.29
C LEU A 5 7.01 15.87 3.75
N ALA A 6 7.62 15.34 2.69
CA ALA A 6 7.24 14.06 2.10
C ALA A 6 7.48 12.89 3.06
N LEU A 7 8.64 12.87 3.72
CA LEU A 7 8.99 11.89 4.72
C LEU A 7 7.99 11.93 5.88
N ARG A 8 7.70 13.12 6.40
CA ARG A 8 6.77 13.32 7.52
C ARG A 8 5.34 12.88 7.20
N TRP A 9 4.83 13.19 6.02
CA TRP A 9 3.51 12.71 5.60
C TRP A 9 3.47 11.19 5.46
N THR A 10 4.53 10.59 4.92
CA THR A 10 4.65 9.13 4.81
C THR A 10 4.61 8.47 6.19
N GLU A 11 5.35 9.01 7.18
CA GLU A 11 5.34 8.53 8.56
C GLU A 11 3.96 8.58 9.22
N ILE A 12 3.27 9.73 9.10
CA ILE A 12 1.95 9.91 9.70
C ILE A 12 0.95 8.95 9.07
N LEU A 13 0.87 8.92 7.73
CA LEU A 13 -0.06 8.06 7.02
C LEU A 13 0.23 6.57 7.27
N PHE A 14 1.51 6.17 7.26
CA PHE A 14 1.91 4.80 7.52
C PHE A 14 1.62 4.40 8.97
N GLY A 15 1.94 5.27 9.93
CA GLY A 15 1.61 5.09 11.34
C GLY A 15 0.12 4.89 11.55
N ILE A 16 -0.75 5.69 10.92
CA ILE A 16 -2.20 5.51 10.98
C ILE A 16 -2.61 4.17 10.35
N ALA A 17 -2.04 3.82 9.19
CA ALA A 17 -2.34 2.58 8.47
C ALA A 17 -2.03 1.32 9.29
N ILE A 18 -1.00 1.35 10.15
CA ILE A 18 -0.66 0.22 11.03
C ILE A 18 -1.28 0.32 12.42
N LEU A 19 -1.66 1.51 12.88
CA LEU A 19 -2.32 1.71 14.17
C LEU A 19 -3.70 1.06 14.17
N LEU A 20 -4.55 1.40 13.19
CA LEU A 20 -5.94 0.92 13.14
C LEU A 20 -6.04 -0.61 13.23
N PRO A 21 -5.30 -1.41 12.43
CA PRO A 21 -5.41 -2.85 12.51
C PRO A 21 -4.69 -3.44 13.73
N SER A 22 -3.86 -2.66 14.44
CA SER A 22 -3.30 -3.12 15.73
C SER A 22 -4.37 -3.19 16.81
N LEU A 23 -5.35 -2.28 16.76
CA LEU A 23 -6.44 -2.23 17.73
C LEU A 23 -7.37 -3.45 17.59
N GLU A 24 -7.43 -4.08 16.41
CA GLU A 24 -8.22 -5.30 16.18
C GLU A 24 -7.73 -6.48 17.05
N HIS A 25 -6.45 -6.50 17.43
CA HIS A 25 -5.85 -7.58 18.20
C HIS A 25 -5.94 -7.39 19.73
N PHE A 26 -6.69 -6.40 20.23
CA PHE A 26 -6.90 -6.23 21.68
C PHE A 26 -7.60 -7.43 22.35
N ARG A 27 -8.43 -8.16 21.59
CA ARG A 27 -9.13 -9.37 22.04
C ARG A 27 -8.41 -10.67 21.67
N ALA A 28 -7.22 -10.59 21.06
CA ALA A 28 -6.44 -11.75 20.67
C ALA A 28 -5.78 -12.44 21.89
N GLY A 29 -5.19 -13.61 21.67
CA GLY A 29 -4.38 -14.30 22.69
C GLY A 29 -3.22 -13.44 23.19
N GLN A 30 -2.73 -13.73 24.41
CA GLN A 30 -1.76 -12.88 25.13
C GLN A 30 -0.56 -12.45 24.27
N SER A 31 0.06 -13.39 23.55
CA SER A 31 1.25 -13.11 22.73
C SER A 31 0.95 -12.14 21.58
N GLU A 32 -0.17 -12.31 20.88
CA GLU A 32 -0.57 -11.40 19.78
C GLU A 32 -0.95 -10.04 20.33
N ARG A 33 -1.71 -10.02 21.43
CA ARG A 33 -2.11 -8.78 22.09
C ARG A 33 -0.90 -7.93 22.47
N THR A 34 0.14 -8.53 23.06
CA THR A 34 1.39 -7.81 23.38
C THR A 34 2.08 -7.30 22.12
N LEU A 35 2.21 -8.13 21.09
CA LEU A 35 2.90 -7.75 19.85
C LEU A 35 2.22 -6.57 19.14
N PHE A 36 0.89 -6.61 19.03
CA PHE A 36 0.13 -5.54 18.38
C PHE A 36 -0.04 -4.30 19.27
N ALA A 37 -0.05 -4.44 20.61
CA ALA A 37 0.02 -3.29 21.51
C ALA A 37 1.35 -2.54 21.37
N LEU A 38 2.48 -3.26 21.27
CA LEU A 38 3.77 -2.66 20.97
C LEU A 38 3.77 -2.00 19.57
N ARG A 39 3.17 -2.64 18.56
CA ARG A 39 3.03 -2.04 17.23
C ARG A 39 2.24 -0.72 17.29
N ALA A 40 1.14 -0.69 18.04
CA ALA A 40 0.34 0.51 18.24
C ALA A 40 1.14 1.62 18.94
N LEU A 41 1.91 1.29 19.99
CA LEU A 41 2.76 2.25 20.70
C LEU A 41 3.78 2.90 19.75
N PHE A 42 4.54 2.10 19.00
CA PHE A 42 5.52 2.64 18.06
C PHE A 42 4.89 3.36 16.87
N ALA A 43 3.68 2.95 16.45
CA ALA A 43 2.90 3.70 15.47
C ALA A 43 2.55 5.10 15.99
N ILE A 44 2.17 5.24 17.26
CA ILE A 44 1.90 6.54 17.90
C ILE A 44 3.18 7.39 17.98
N PHE A 45 4.34 6.80 18.28
CA PHE A 45 5.62 7.51 18.24
C PHE A 45 5.93 8.02 16.82
N LEU A 46 5.71 7.19 15.81
CA LEU A 46 5.88 7.58 14.41
C LEU A 46 4.91 8.70 14.00
N ILE A 47 3.61 8.59 14.37
CA ILE A 47 2.59 9.61 14.09
C ILE A 47 2.90 10.92 14.80
N SER A 48 3.45 10.90 16.01
CA SER A 48 3.79 12.13 16.76
C SER A 48 5.13 12.75 16.32
N GLY A 49 5.98 11.99 15.64
CA GLY A 49 7.33 12.42 15.29
C GLY A 49 8.30 12.34 16.48
N LEU A 50 7.91 11.64 17.55
CA LEU A 50 8.76 11.38 18.71
C LEU A 50 9.76 10.27 18.38
N SER A 51 11.04 10.61 18.31
CA SER A 51 12.14 9.68 18.03
C SER A 51 11.86 8.75 16.82
N PRO A 52 11.63 9.30 15.62
CA PRO A 52 11.13 8.54 14.46
C PRO A 52 12.07 7.38 14.06
N LEU A 53 13.39 7.53 14.24
CA LEU A 53 14.34 6.43 14.03
C LEU A 53 14.07 5.25 14.98
N LEU A 54 13.89 5.53 16.29
CA LEU A 54 13.59 4.49 17.28
C LEU A 54 12.24 3.84 16.99
N ALA A 55 11.25 4.62 16.57
CA ALA A 55 9.95 4.11 16.14
C ALA A 55 10.08 3.15 14.95
N CYS A 56 10.78 3.55 13.89
CA CYS A 56 11.04 2.71 12.72
C CYS A 56 11.80 1.43 13.08
N LEU A 57 12.87 1.50 13.89
CA LEU A 57 13.62 0.33 14.33
C LEU A 57 12.77 -0.64 15.16
N GLY A 58 11.99 -0.13 16.12
CA GLY A 58 11.05 -0.93 16.90
C GLY A 58 10.00 -1.60 16.01
N LEU A 59 9.44 -0.86 15.06
CA LEU A 59 8.49 -1.40 14.07
C LEU A 59 9.12 -2.46 13.17
N CYS A 60 10.40 -2.34 12.78
CA CYS A 60 11.11 -3.37 12.00
C CYS A 60 11.20 -4.69 12.78
N VAL A 61 11.60 -4.62 14.06
CA VAL A 61 11.66 -5.82 14.92
C VAL A 61 10.27 -6.46 15.06
N ILE A 62 9.25 -5.65 15.34
CA ILE A 62 7.86 -6.12 15.43
C ILE A 62 7.38 -6.73 14.12
N ALA A 63 7.73 -6.13 12.98
CA ALA A 63 7.35 -6.63 11.66
C ALA A 63 7.96 -8.02 11.40
N ILE A 64 9.23 -8.24 11.76
CA ILE A 64 9.88 -9.56 11.69
C ILE A 64 9.16 -10.57 12.60
N MET A 65 8.82 -10.18 13.83
CA MET A 65 8.07 -11.05 14.74
C MET A 65 6.67 -11.42 14.20
N ILE A 66 5.97 -10.46 13.59
CA ILE A 66 4.67 -10.69 12.92
C ILE A 66 4.84 -11.66 11.75
N LEU A 67 5.85 -11.44 10.89
CA LEU A 67 6.14 -12.33 9.76
C LEU A 67 6.41 -13.76 10.23
N HIS A 68 7.21 -13.94 11.29
CA HIS A 68 7.46 -15.25 11.88
C HIS A 68 6.18 -15.87 12.47
N ARG A 69 5.38 -15.09 13.20
CA ARG A 69 4.15 -15.56 13.85
C ARG A 69 3.10 -16.05 12.86
N PHE A 70 2.95 -15.36 11.73
CA PHE A 70 1.96 -15.64 10.69
C PHE A 70 2.54 -16.37 9.47
N GLN A 71 3.81 -16.81 9.53
CA GLN A 71 4.50 -17.53 8.47
C GLN A 71 4.50 -16.78 7.12
N GLY A 72 4.64 -15.46 7.19
CA GLY A 72 4.66 -14.56 6.03
C GLY A 72 3.72 -13.36 6.17
N PRO A 73 3.52 -12.59 5.09
CA PRO A 73 2.62 -11.44 5.05
C PRO A 73 1.16 -11.88 5.27
N TYR A 74 0.63 -11.61 6.45
CA TYR A 74 -0.70 -12.03 6.89
C TYR A 74 -1.83 -11.44 6.03
N ASN A 75 -1.71 -10.16 5.63
CA ASN A 75 -2.68 -9.44 4.79
C ASN A 75 -2.22 -9.31 3.33
N GLY A 76 -1.33 -10.19 2.88
CA GLY A 76 -0.85 -10.22 1.49
C GLY A 76 -0.19 -8.92 1.04
N GLY A 77 -0.73 -8.31 -0.03
CA GLY A 77 -0.15 -7.13 -0.68
C GLY A 77 -0.04 -5.88 0.21
N SER A 78 -0.99 -5.68 1.13
CA SER A 78 -0.94 -4.56 2.08
C SER A 78 0.27 -4.66 3.00
N ASP A 79 0.54 -5.85 3.54
CA ASP A 79 1.69 -6.06 4.43
C ASP A 79 3.01 -5.90 3.67
N ARG A 80 3.09 -6.37 2.41
CA ARG A 80 4.28 -6.18 1.57
C ARG A 80 4.58 -4.70 1.31
N MET A 81 3.57 -3.90 0.96
CA MET A 81 3.73 -2.46 0.79
C MET A 81 4.10 -1.77 2.11
N GLY A 82 3.48 -2.17 3.22
CA GLY A 82 3.80 -1.62 4.55
C GLY A 82 5.25 -1.91 4.98
N LEU A 83 5.74 -3.14 4.72
CA LEU A 83 7.15 -3.48 4.94
C LEU A 83 8.06 -2.63 4.07
N LEU A 84 7.76 -2.48 2.79
CA LEU A 84 8.53 -1.64 1.89
C LEU A 84 8.60 -0.19 2.39
N ILE A 85 7.48 0.41 2.79
CA ILE A 85 7.46 1.77 3.38
C ILE A 85 8.37 1.82 4.60
N LEU A 86 8.20 0.90 5.54
CA LEU A 86 8.99 0.85 6.78
C LEU A 86 10.50 0.70 6.51
N PHE A 87 10.87 -0.18 5.58
CA PHE A 87 12.27 -0.42 5.19
C PHE A 87 12.86 0.69 4.32
N CYS A 88 12.07 1.62 3.78
CA CYS A 88 12.56 2.85 3.16
C CYS A 88 12.65 4.01 4.15
N LEU A 89 11.68 4.13 5.08
CA LEU A 89 11.69 5.13 6.15
C LEU A 89 12.87 4.94 7.11
N THR A 90 13.17 3.69 7.49
CA THR A 90 14.25 3.37 8.42
C THR A 90 15.62 3.90 7.95
N PRO A 91 16.12 3.54 6.75
CA PRO A 91 17.36 4.10 6.21
C PRO A 91 17.27 5.61 5.93
N ALA A 92 16.11 6.15 5.58
CA ALA A 92 15.94 7.60 5.43
C ALA A 92 16.19 8.38 6.74
N HIS A 93 15.98 7.75 7.90
CA HIS A 93 16.37 8.30 9.21
C HIS A 93 17.79 7.94 9.65
N LEU A 94 18.24 6.73 9.30
CA LEU A 94 19.50 6.18 9.81
C LEU A 94 20.73 6.70 9.04
N LEU A 95 20.63 6.91 7.73
CA LEU A 95 21.78 7.22 6.89
C LEU A 95 22.27 8.66 7.14
N PRO A 96 23.59 8.91 7.21
CA PRO A 96 24.09 10.21 7.64
C PRO A 96 23.99 11.29 6.55
N GLN A 97 24.27 10.93 5.29
CA GLN A 97 24.30 11.90 4.20
C GLN A 97 22.94 12.03 3.51
N GLN A 98 22.59 13.27 3.15
CA GLN A 98 21.29 13.61 2.57
C GLN A 98 20.99 12.82 1.27
N ASN A 99 21.99 12.66 0.40
CA ASN A 99 21.84 11.91 -0.85
C ASN A 99 21.40 10.45 -0.62
N TRP A 100 21.93 9.78 0.41
CA TRP A 100 21.55 8.41 0.73
C TRP A 100 20.13 8.30 1.30
N LYS A 101 19.70 9.29 2.10
CA LYS A 101 18.31 9.39 2.58
C LYS A 101 17.34 9.56 1.40
N GLU A 102 17.69 10.45 0.48
CA GLU A 102 16.92 10.70 -0.75
C GLU A 102 16.84 9.46 -1.64
N ILE A 103 17.92 8.68 -1.78
CA ILE A 103 17.91 7.42 -2.54
C ILE A 103 16.98 6.40 -1.88
N ALA A 104 17.08 6.20 -0.56
CA ALA A 104 16.21 5.26 0.16
C ALA A 104 14.72 5.62 0.04
N PHE A 105 14.39 6.90 0.14
CA PHE A 105 13.02 7.36 0.02
C PHE A 105 12.53 7.40 -1.44
N GLY A 106 13.39 7.77 -2.39
CA GLY A 106 13.08 7.73 -3.83
C GLY A 106 12.86 6.31 -4.34
N TYR A 107 13.56 5.33 -3.76
CA TYR A 107 13.31 3.92 -4.03
C TYR A 107 11.85 3.52 -3.69
N LEU A 108 11.25 4.06 -2.62
CA LEU A 108 9.83 3.84 -2.33
C LEU A 108 8.92 4.35 -3.46
N GLY A 109 9.18 5.57 -3.96
CA GLY A 109 8.41 6.15 -5.06
C GLY A 109 8.55 5.35 -6.35
N LEU A 110 9.77 4.89 -6.67
CA LEU A 110 10.01 4.02 -7.82
C LEU A 110 9.30 2.67 -7.67
N GLN A 111 9.40 2.05 -6.50
CA GLN A 111 8.74 0.77 -6.23
C GLN A 111 7.21 0.87 -6.26
N LEU A 112 6.63 2.00 -5.84
CA LEU A 112 5.20 2.25 -6.00
C LEU A 112 4.80 2.23 -7.48
N THR A 113 5.55 2.94 -8.34
CA THR A 113 5.33 2.93 -9.79
C THR A 113 5.46 1.54 -10.39
N LEU A 114 6.53 0.81 -10.04
CA LEU A 114 6.76 -0.55 -10.51
C LEU A 114 5.69 -1.53 -10.00
N SER A 115 5.19 -1.35 -8.78
CA SER A 115 4.15 -2.19 -8.21
C SER A 115 2.87 -2.16 -9.04
N TYR A 116 2.43 -0.96 -9.47
CA TYR A 116 1.29 -0.84 -10.38
C TYR A 116 1.62 -1.40 -11.76
N PHE A 117 2.75 -1.01 -12.36
CA PHE A 117 3.12 -1.47 -13.70
C PHE A 117 3.23 -2.99 -13.81
N ILE A 118 3.96 -3.63 -12.89
CA ILE A 118 4.15 -5.09 -12.86
C ILE A 118 2.81 -5.80 -12.63
N SER A 119 1.94 -5.25 -11.77
CA SER A 119 0.59 -5.75 -11.56
C SER A 119 -0.20 -5.75 -12.89
N GLY A 120 -0.18 -4.64 -13.64
CA GLY A 120 -0.82 -4.54 -14.96
C GLY A 120 -0.20 -5.49 -15.98
N TRP A 121 1.13 -5.62 -15.97
CA TRP A 121 1.88 -6.54 -16.84
C TRP A 121 1.48 -8.01 -16.63
N VAL A 122 1.39 -8.44 -15.37
CA VAL A 122 0.93 -9.80 -15.04
C VAL A 122 -0.51 -10.01 -15.53
N LYS A 123 -1.39 -9.01 -15.34
CA LYS A 123 -2.79 -9.11 -15.79
C LYS A 123 -2.94 -9.17 -17.30
N ILE A 124 -2.21 -8.36 -18.07
CA ILE A 124 -2.31 -8.42 -19.54
C ILE A 124 -1.80 -9.74 -20.11
N ARG A 125 -0.77 -10.35 -19.49
CA ARG A 125 -0.24 -11.66 -19.91
C ARG A 125 -1.21 -12.80 -19.57
N ASN A 126 -1.99 -12.67 -18.51
CA ASN A 126 -2.96 -13.68 -18.08
C ASN A 126 -4.26 -13.65 -18.92
N PRO A 127 -4.63 -14.72 -19.64
CA PRO A 127 -5.86 -14.78 -20.43
C PRO A 127 -7.16 -14.64 -19.61
N ASP A 128 -7.16 -15.01 -18.33
CA ASP A 128 -8.34 -14.89 -17.47
C ASP A 128 -8.66 -13.44 -17.12
N TRP A 129 -7.65 -12.60 -16.98
CA TRP A 129 -7.83 -11.15 -16.82
C TRP A 129 -8.32 -10.50 -18.11
N ARG A 130 -7.73 -10.86 -19.26
CA ARG A 130 -8.15 -10.33 -20.59
C ARG A 130 -9.58 -10.72 -20.97
N SER A 131 -10.05 -11.90 -20.54
CA SER A 131 -11.42 -12.36 -20.76
C SER A 131 -12.41 -11.87 -19.69
N GLY A 132 -11.94 -11.15 -18.67
CA GLY A 132 -12.72 -10.72 -17.51
C GLY A 132 -13.12 -11.84 -16.55
N ARG A 133 -12.67 -13.08 -16.80
CA ARG A 133 -12.91 -14.23 -15.93
C ARG A 133 -12.32 -14.02 -14.53
N ALA A 134 -11.09 -13.54 -14.44
CA ALA A 134 -10.42 -13.33 -13.16
C ALA A 134 -11.23 -12.41 -12.22
N LEU A 135 -11.71 -11.27 -12.72
CA LEU A 135 -12.52 -10.35 -11.91
C LEU A 135 -13.89 -10.96 -11.56
N ARG A 136 -14.50 -11.74 -12.46
CA ARG A 136 -15.72 -12.50 -12.16
C ARG A 136 -15.52 -13.50 -11.03
N ASP A 137 -14.40 -14.21 -11.05
CA ASP A 137 -14.06 -15.19 -10.02
C ASP A 137 -13.83 -14.50 -8.67
N VAL A 138 -13.18 -13.32 -8.66
CA VAL A 138 -13.06 -12.50 -7.44
C VAL A 138 -14.44 -12.15 -6.89
N PHE A 139 -15.37 -11.66 -7.72
CA PHE A 139 -16.75 -11.38 -7.26
C PHE A 139 -17.51 -12.63 -6.85
N ALA A 140 -17.28 -13.78 -7.48
CA ALA A 140 -18.00 -15.02 -7.18
C ALA A 140 -17.52 -15.70 -5.90
N PHE A 141 -16.22 -15.66 -5.62
CA PHE A 141 -15.56 -16.52 -4.63
C PHE A 141 -14.87 -15.76 -3.50
N SER A 142 -14.94 -14.42 -3.46
CA SER A 142 -14.41 -13.66 -2.32
C SER A 142 -15.02 -14.15 -1.01
N ALA A 143 -14.15 -14.37 -0.02
CA ALA A 143 -14.49 -14.92 1.29
C ALA A 143 -14.98 -13.84 2.28
N TYR A 144 -14.84 -12.56 1.95
CA TYR A 144 -15.20 -11.47 2.84
C TYR A 144 -16.73 -11.27 2.88
N PRO A 145 -17.36 -11.12 4.06
CA PRO A 145 -18.82 -11.02 4.19
C PRO A 145 -19.45 -9.93 3.31
N VAL A 146 -18.78 -8.77 3.18
CA VAL A 146 -19.26 -7.66 2.34
C VAL A 146 -19.42 -8.06 0.87
N SER A 147 -18.61 -9.01 0.39
CA SER A 147 -18.64 -9.47 -1.00
C SER A 147 -19.77 -10.45 -1.28
N GLU A 148 -20.37 -11.08 -0.26
CA GLU A 148 -21.40 -12.11 -0.45
C GLU A 148 -22.65 -11.56 -1.13
N ASN A 149 -23.12 -10.40 -0.67
CA ASN A 149 -24.24 -9.68 -1.28
C ASN A 149 -23.93 -9.18 -2.70
N LEU A 150 -22.65 -9.07 -3.05
CA LEU A 150 -22.16 -8.60 -4.34
C LEU A 150 -21.85 -9.74 -5.31
N ARG A 151 -21.97 -11.01 -4.90
CA ARG A 151 -21.71 -12.18 -5.76
C ARG A 151 -22.54 -12.17 -7.04
N GLN A 152 -23.73 -11.56 -7.03
CA GLN A 152 -24.56 -11.44 -8.23
C GLN A 152 -23.89 -10.61 -9.35
N LEU A 153 -22.98 -9.68 -9.02
CA LEU A 153 -22.23 -8.94 -10.05
C LEU A 153 -21.37 -9.86 -10.91
N SER A 154 -20.94 -11.03 -10.41
CA SER A 154 -20.19 -12.03 -11.19
C SER A 154 -20.91 -12.50 -12.48
N LYS A 155 -22.25 -12.34 -12.52
CA LYS A 155 -23.11 -12.65 -13.67
C LYS A 155 -23.08 -11.56 -14.74
N ARG A 156 -22.65 -10.33 -14.42
CA ARG A 156 -22.57 -9.19 -15.36
C ARG A 156 -21.28 -9.23 -16.18
N LYS A 157 -21.21 -10.15 -17.15
CA LYS A 157 -20.00 -10.45 -17.94
C LYS A 157 -19.38 -9.20 -18.60
N THR A 158 -20.18 -8.39 -19.31
CA THR A 158 -19.69 -7.19 -20.02
C THR A 158 -19.12 -6.16 -19.05
N LEU A 159 -19.80 -5.94 -17.91
CA LEU A 159 -19.33 -5.00 -16.88
C LEU A 159 -17.96 -5.41 -16.34
N LEU A 160 -17.78 -6.69 -16.02
CA LEU A 160 -16.54 -7.19 -15.43
C LEU A 160 -15.41 -7.37 -16.45
N LEU A 161 -15.75 -7.56 -17.73
CA LEU A 161 -14.78 -7.47 -18.83
C LEU A 161 -14.25 -6.04 -18.94
N ILE A 162 -15.15 -5.04 -19.01
CA ILE A 162 -14.76 -3.62 -19.07
C ILE A 162 -13.94 -3.25 -17.83
N GLY A 163 -14.41 -3.62 -16.63
CA GLY A 163 -13.69 -3.36 -15.38
C GLY A 163 -12.30 -3.99 -15.35
N SER A 164 -12.14 -5.20 -15.88
CA SER A 164 -10.82 -5.85 -15.98
C SER A 164 -9.87 -5.08 -16.88
N TRP A 165 -10.34 -4.65 -18.05
CA TRP A 165 -9.53 -3.86 -18.99
C TRP A 165 -9.20 -2.46 -18.46
N VAL A 166 -10.13 -1.80 -17.76
CA VAL A 166 -9.86 -0.53 -17.07
C VAL A 166 -8.71 -0.70 -16.08
N VAL A 167 -8.75 -1.74 -15.22
CA VAL A 167 -7.66 -2.00 -14.26
C VAL A 167 -6.34 -2.27 -14.99
N ILE A 168 -6.33 -3.13 -16.00
CA ILE A 168 -5.12 -3.45 -16.78
C ILE A 168 -4.49 -2.19 -17.37
N ILE A 169 -5.30 -1.37 -18.05
CA ILE A 169 -4.81 -0.17 -18.75
C ILE A 169 -4.31 0.86 -17.73
N CYS A 170 -5.06 1.14 -16.66
CA CYS A 170 -4.64 2.08 -15.62
C CYS A 170 -3.31 1.67 -14.98
N GLU A 171 -3.13 0.38 -14.66
CA GLU A 171 -1.91 -0.14 -14.06
C GLU A 171 -0.71 -0.11 -15.03
N LEU A 172 -0.91 -0.52 -16.29
CA LEU A 172 0.15 -0.48 -17.32
C LEU A 172 0.59 0.94 -17.66
N LEU A 173 -0.34 1.90 -17.64
CA LEU A 173 -0.05 3.30 -17.93
C LEU A 173 0.44 4.08 -16.71
N PHE A 174 0.46 3.47 -15.51
CA PHE A 174 0.89 4.16 -14.29
C PHE A 174 2.29 4.80 -14.37
N PRO A 175 3.31 4.25 -15.08
CA PRO A 175 4.59 4.94 -15.28
C PRO A 175 4.46 6.32 -15.93
N PHE A 176 3.44 6.55 -16.75
CA PHE A 176 3.17 7.86 -17.34
C PHE A 176 2.66 8.90 -16.34
N SER A 177 2.36 8.49 -15.09
CA SER A 177 2.11 9.42 -13.99
C SER A 177 3.28 10.37 -13.74
N LEU A 178 4.50 9.97 -14.08
CA LEU A 178 5.69 10.78 -13.84
C LEU A 178 5.93 11.88 -14.89
N LEU A 179 5.16 11.94 -15.98
CA LEU A 179 5.36 12.91 -17.06
C LEU A 179 5.07 14.36 -16.67
N SER A 180 4.10 14.59 -15.78
CA SER A 180 3.71 15.93 -15.35
C SER A 180 2.98 15.89 -14.01
N HIS A 181 2.90 17.03 -13.33
CA HIS A 181 2.12 17.15 -12.10
C HIS A 181 0.67 16.68 -12.28
N TRP A 182 0.02 17.07 -13.37
CA TRP A 182 -1.37 16.72 -13.65
C TRP A 182 -1.58 15.23 -13.90
N THR A 183 -0.65 14.59 -14.63
CA THR A 183 -0.71 13.14 -14.85
C THR A 183 -0.48 12.40 -13.54
N LEU A 184 0.41 12.87 -12.66
CA LEU A 184 0.62 12.26 -11.36
C LEU A 184 -0.64 12.29 -10.50
N ILE A 185 -1.26 13.46 -10.36
CA ILE A 185 -2.50 13.60 -9.57
C ILE A 185 -3.63 12.74 -10.14
N LEU A 186 -3.78 12.69 -11.47
CA LEU A 186 -4.77 11.83 -12.12
C LEU A 186 -4.55 10.35 -11.77
N PHE A 187 -3.34 9.82 -11.96
CA PHE A 187 -3.07 8.40 -11.70
C PHE A 187 -3.12 8.05 -10.21
N LEU A 188 -2.70 8.93 -9.31
CA LEU A 188 -2.87 8.74 -7.86
C LEU A 188 -4.36 8.73 -7.48
N GLY A 189 -5.17 9.59 -8.09
CA GLY A 189 -6.62 9.60 -7.91
C GLY A 189 -7.27 8.29 -8.38
N LEU A 190 -6.93 7.82 -9.58
CA LEU A 190 -7.40 6.54 -10.12
C LEU A 190 -6.97 5.35 -9.25
N ALA A 191 -5.72 5.33 -8.79
CA ALA A 191 -5.21 4.30 -7.90
C ALA A 191 -5.90 4.31 -6.53
N THR A 192 -6.17 5.49 -5.97
CA THR A 192 -6.96 5.61 -4.73
C THR A 192 -8.38 5.10 -4.94
N ALA A 193 -9.04 5.47 -6.04
CA ALA A 193 -10.38 4.98 -6.38
C ALA A 193 -10.40 3.45 -6.54
N PHE A 194 -9.35 2.86 -7.12
CA PHE A 194 -9.18 1.41 -7.20
C PHE A 194 -9.08 0.76 -5.81
N HIS A 195 -8.21 1.26 -4.93
CA HIS A 195 -8.09 0.72 -3.56
C HIS A 195 -9.37 0.89 -2.74
N LEU A 196 -10.05 2.02 -2.87
CA LEU A 196 -11.37 2.24 -2.25
C LEU A 196 -12.42 1.28 -2.80
N SER A 197 -12.42 1.04 -4.11
CA SER A 197 -13.33 0.05 -4.73
C SER A 197 -13.07 -1.34 -4.17
N ASN A 198 -11.81 -1.72 -3.95
CA ASN A 198 -11.46 -2.99 -3.32
C ASN A 198 -11.90 -3.06 -1.86
N ALA A 199 -11.82 -1.96 -1.11
CA ALA A 199 -12.35 -1.90 0.25
C ALA A 199 -13.88 -2.07 0.26
N VAL A 200 -14.60 -1.35 -0.61
CA VAL A 200 -16.06 -1.39 -0.71
C VAL A 200 -16.57 -2.74 -1.19
N PHE A 201 -15.98 -3.31 -2.23
CA PHE A 201 -16.48 -4.55 -2.84
C PHE A 201 -15.96 -5.82 -2.17
N PHE A 202 -14.74 -5.78 -1.63
CA PHE A 202 -14.06 -6.98 -1.16
C PHE A 202 -13.59 -6.88 0.30
N GLY A 203 -13.89 -5.79 1.01
CA GLY A 203 -13.51 -5.64 2.43
C GLY A 203 -12.00 -5.46 2.64
N LEU A 204 -11.24 -5.14 1.58
CA LEU A 204 -9.79 -4.98 1.62
C LEU A 204 -9.37 -3.62 2.20
N ASN A 205 -9.89 -3.27 3.38
CA ASN A 205 -9.76 -1.96 4.02
C ASN A 205 -8.30 -1.54 4.26
N ARG A 206 -7.43 -2.50 4.61
CA ARG A 206 -6.02 -2.26 4.94
C ARG A 206 -5.21 -1.74 3.75
N PHE A 207 -5.60 -2.10 2.52
CA PHE A 207 -4.91 -1.67 1.29
C PHE A 207 -4.98 -0.16 1.12
N VAL A 208 -6.13 0.47 1.41
CA VAL A 208 -6.36 1.89 1.14
C VAL A 208 -5.30 2.76 1.79
N LEU A 209 -5.22 2.72 3.13
CA LEU A 209 -4.32 3.59 3.86
C LEU A 209 -2.86 3.21 3.65
N THR A 210 -2.55 1.91 3.56
CA THR A 210 -1.17 1.46 3.40
C THR A 210 -0.59 1.90 2.04
N TRP A 211 -1.36 1.84 0.97
CA TRP A 211 -0.89 2.29 -0.34
C TRP A 211 -0.84 3.81 -0.47
N ILE A 212 -1.84 4.52 0.06
CA ILE A 212 -1.84 6.00 0.10
C ILE A 212 -0.66 6.53 0.92
N ALA A 213 -0.24 5.82 1.97
CA ALA A 213 0.93 6.19 2.76
C ALA A 213 2.22 6.29 1.93
N ALA A 214 2.34 5.58 0.80
CA ALA A 214 3.49 5.70 -0.09
C ALA A 214 3.43 6.92 -1.04
N TYR A 215 2.28 7.58 -1.19
CA TYR A 215 2.07 8.64 -2.19
C TYR A 215 2.96 9.88 -2.01
N PRO A 216 3.30 10.32 -0.78
CA PRO A 216 4.24 11.42 -0.63
C PRO A 216 5.61 11.13 -1.25
N SER A 217 6.04 9.87 -1.30
CA SER A 217 7.34 9.51 -1.89
C SER A 217 7.39 9.75 -3.40
N ILE A 218 6.33 9.40 -4.14
CA ILE A 218 6.26 9.61 -5.60
C ILE A 218 6.01 11.09 -5.94
N LEU A 219 5.23 11.81 -5.14
CA LEU A 219 5.02 13.25 -5.28
C LEU A 219 6.34 14.03 -5.11
N TRP A 220 7.17 13.62 -4.15
CA TRP A 220 8.51 14.19 -3.98
C TRP A 220 9.45 13.75 -5.11
N LEU A 221 9.47 12.46 -5.46
CA LEU A 221 10.33 11.92 -6.50
C LEU A 221 10.09 12.60 -7.85
N GLN A 222 8.83 12.79 -8.26
CA GLN A 222 8.54 13.50 -9.51
C GLN A 222 9.13 14.91 -9.49
N GLY A 223 8.98 15.65 -8.38
CA GLY A 223 9.56 16.98 -8.24
C GLY A 223 11.08 17.01 -8.37
N ARG A 224 11.78 15.89 -8.15
CA ARG A 224 13.23 15.75 -8.38
C ARG A 224 13.58 15.36 -9.81
N LEU A 225 12.66 14.72 -10.53
CA LEU A 225 12.88 14.23 -11.90
C LEU A 225 12.57 15.28 -12.97
N ILE A 226 11.53 16.09 -12.77
CA ILE A 226 11.05 17.06 -13.77
C ILE A 226 11.19 18.53 -13.31
N GLY A 227 11.58 18.76 -12.06
CA GLY A 227 11.68 20.08 -11.43
C GLY A 227 13.10 20.59 -11.32
#